data_AF-A0A2Z3RZL4-F1
#
_entry.id   AF-A0A2Z3RZL4-F1
#
_cell.length_a   1.000
_cell.length_b   1.000
_cell.length_c   1.000
_cell.angle_alpha   90.00
_cell.angle_beta   90.00
_cell.angle_gamma   90.00
#
_symmetry.space_group_name_H-M   'P 1'
#
loop_
_entity.id
_entity.type
_entity.pdbx_description
1 polymer ?
#
loop_
_entity_poly.entity_id
_entity_poly.type
_entity_poly.pdbx_seq_one_letter_code
_entity_poly.pdbx_strand_id
1 'polypeptide(L)'
;MSNQFGMYSEQYSNDYSKEQNEQFTAAFDAITQQFVAGLNEGLPASAEAVQEAVRQHYEFTTQFWKPTREAYKNLALSYLMPSPYRDSYEGIAEGLGKYHYDAIVIWADNNL
;
A
#
# COMPACT_ATOMS: atom_id res chain seq x y z
N MET A 1 -7.75 -44.18 20.87
CA MET A 1 -8.60 -43.06 21.30
C MET A 1 -7.95 -41.78 20.81
N SER A 2 -8.74 -41.00 20.10
CA SER A 2 -8.36 -39.86 19.28
C SER A 2 -8.03 -38.62 20.12
N ASN A 3 -6.91 -37.98 19.82
CA ASN A 3 -6.61 -36.55 19.99
C ASN A 3 -5.21 -36.39 19.34
N GLN A 4 -4.98 -35.49 18.39
CA GLN A 4 -5.06 -34.05 18.58
C GLN A 4 -5.02 -33.37 17.20
N PHE A 5 -5.96 -32.47 16.95
CA PHE A 5 -6.01 -31.56 15.81
C PHE A 5 -4.69 -30.76 15.71
N GLY A 6 -3.81 -31.15 14.78
CA GLY A 6 -2.48 -30.54 14.63
C GLY A 6 -2.04 -30.33 13.18
N MET A 7 -2.96 -30.20 12.23
CA MET A 7 -2.63 -29.91 10.83
C MET A 7 -3.53 -28.81 10.27
N TYR A 8 -3.26 -27.56 10.67
CA TYR A 8 -3.71 -26.36 9.96
C TYR A 8 -2.60 -25.29 10.00
N SER A 9 -1.36 -25.69 9.74
CA SER A 9 -0.22 -24.76 9.76
C SER A 9 0.86 -25.16 8.76
N GLU A 10 0.46 -25.52 7.53
CA GLU A 10 1.40 -26.02 6.51
C GLU A 10 1.28 -25.37 5.11
N GLN A 11 0.68 -24.18 4.95
CA GLN A 11 0.53 -23.58 3.60
C GLN A 11 0.79 -22.07 3.46
N TYR A 12 1.51 -21.42 4.38
CA TYR A 12 1.94 -20.03 4.17
C TYR A 12 3.43 -19.83 4.51
N SER A 13 4.28 -20.75 4.06
CA SER A 13 5.69 -20.43 3.87
C SER A 13 5.80 -19.56 2.62
N ASN A 14 5.82 -18.25 2.84
CA ASN A 14 6.09 -17.20 1.86
C ASN A 14 7.53 -17.32 1.31
N ASP A 15 7.79 -18.28 0.44
CA ASP A 15 8.93 -18.22 -0.48
C ASP A 15 8.45 -17.59 -1.79
N TYR A 16 8.14 -16.29 -1.75
CA TYR A 16 8.03 -15.53 -2.99
C TYR A 16 9.40 -15.59 -3.68
N SER A 17 9.47 -16.27 -4.83
CA SER A 17 10.67 -16.32 -5.66
C SER A 17 11.18 -14.90 -5.95
N LYS A 18 12.50 -14.73 -6.15
CA LYS A 18 13.12 -13.44 -6.50
C LYS A 18 12.34 -12.68 -7.58
N GLU A 19 11.92 -13.37 -8.63
CA GLU A 19 11.09 -12.80 -9.71
C GLU A 19 9.76 -12.24 -9.22
N GLN A 20 9.09 -12.89 -8.26
CA GLN A 20 7.83 -12.36 -7.72
C GLN A 20 8.09 -11.13 -6.86
N ASN A 21 9.14 -11.12 -6.04
CA ASN A 21 9.53 -9.92 -5.29
C ASN A 21 9.89 -8.75 -6.22
N GLU A 22 10.55 -9.01 -7.35
CA GLU A 22 10.85 -7.98 -8.35
C GLU A 22 9.57 -7.45 -9.01
N GLN A 23 8.61 -8.33 -9.36
CA GLN A 23 7.31 -7.94 -9.89
C GLN A 23 6.50 -7.11 -8.89
N PHE A 24 6.52 -7.49 -7.62
CA PHE A 24 5.87 -6.77 -6.52
C PHE A 24 6.48 -5.39 -6.30
N THR A 25 7.80 -5.31 -6.30
CA THR A 25 8.53 -4.04 -6.19
C THR A 25 8.18 -3.16 -7.39
N ALA A 26 8.24 -3.68 -8.61
CA ALA A 26 7.91 -2.93 -9.83
C ALA A 26 6.44 -2.44 -9.85
N ALA A 27 5.50 -3.26 -9.39
CA ALA A 27 4.09 -2.88 -9.28
C ALA A 27 3.90 -1.75 -8.26
N PHE A 28 4.53 -1.87 -7.09
CA PHE A 28 4.48 -0.83 -6.05
C PHE A 28 5.15 0.48 -6.49
N ASP A 29 6.30 0.39 -7.17
CA ASP A 29 6.97 1.55 -7.77
C ASP A 29 6.08 2.24 -8.82
N ALA A 30 5.45 1.47 -9.71
CA ALA A 30 4.55 2.01 -10.73
C ALA A 30 3.35 2.74 -10.11
N ILE A 31 2.78 2.19 -9.03
CA ILE A 31 1.72 2.83 -8.25
C ILE A 31 2.23 4.12 -7.62
N THR A 32 3.40 4.08 -6.96
CA THR A 32 4.01 5.25 -6.32
C THR A 32 4.29 6.36 -7.33
N GLN A 33 4.75 6.03 -8.53
CA GLN A 33 4.96 6.99 -9.60
C GLN A 33 3.66 7.69 -10.03
N GLN A 34 2.50 7.02 -9.99
CA GLN A 34 1.21 7.66 -10.26
C GLN A 34 0.85 8.69 -9.18
N PHE A 35 1.15 8.43 -7.91
CA PHE A 35 0.98 9.42 -6.84
C PHE A 35 1.92 10.62 -7.03
N VAL A 36 3.17 10.37 -7.41
CA VAL A 36 4.15 11.42 -7.71
C VAL A 36 3.70 12.26 -8.90
N ALA A 37 3.18 11.62 -9.96
CA ALA A 37 2.63 12.31 -11.12
C ALA A 37 1.44 13.19 -10.72
N GLY A 38 0.47 12.66 -9.98
CA GLY A 38 -0.68 13.42 -9.51
C GLY A 38 -0.28 14.59 -8.60
N LEU A 39 0.70 14.41 -7.73
CA LEU A 39 1.25 15.49 -6.90
C LEU A 39 1.95 16.55 -7.74
N ASN A 40 2.78 16.17 -8.72
CA ASN A 40 3.46 17.08 -9.64
C ASN A 40 2.49 17.86 -10.52
N GLU A 41 1.38 17.23 -10.92
CA GLU A 41 0.28 17.87 -11.64
C GLU A 41 -0.57 18.79 -10.74
N GLY A 42 -0.33 18.78 -9.42
CA GLY A 42 -1.11 19.55 -8.45
C GLY A 42 -2.53 19.02 -8.24
N LEU A 43 -2.78 17.74 -8.57
CA LEU A 43 -4.07 17.11 -8.37
C LEU A 43 -4.33 16.89 -6.88
N PRO A 44 -5.57 17.06 -6.40
CA PRO A 44 -5.91 16.73 -5.02
C PRO A 44 -5.82 15.21 -4.80
N ALA A 45 -5.54 14.79 -3.55
CA ALA A 45 -5.48 13.37 -3.17
C ALA A 45 -6.80 12.61 -3.43
N SER A 46 -7.92 13.34 -3.54
CA SER A 46 -9.25 12.82 -3.90
C SER A 46 -9.49 12.69 -5.41
N ALA A 47 -8.54 13.09 -6.27
CA ALA A 47 -8.70 13.02 -7.71
C ALA A 47 -8.88 11.57 -8.16
N GLU A 48 -9.72 11.34 -9.17
CA GLU A 48 -10.02 9.99 -9.67
C GLU A 48 -8.74 9.22 -10.10
N ALA A 49 -7.80 9.90 -10.76
CA ALA A 49 -6.51 9.30 -11.15
C ALA A 49 -5.70 8.79 -9.94
N VAL A 50 -5.70 9.55 -8.84
CA VAL A 50 -4.97 9.22 -7.61
C VAL A 50 -5.70 8.11 -6.86
N GLN A 51 -7.03 8.18 -6.80
CA GLN A 51 -7.87 7.17 -6.18
C GLN A 51 -7.79 5.83 -6.91
N GLU A 52 -7.58 5.83 -8.23
CA GLU A 52 -7.35 4.62 -9.01
C GLU A 52 -5.98 3.99 -8.69
N ALA A 53 -4.95 4.79 -8.44
CA ALA A 53 -3.67 4.30 -7.95
C ALA A 53 -3.80 3.67 -6.55
N VAL A 54 -4.60 4.28 -5.66
CA VAL A 54 -4.92 3.68 -4.35
C VAL A 54 -5.68 2.37 -4.50
N ARG A 55 -6.66 2.30 -5.43
CA ARG A 55 -7.40 1.06 -5.69
C ARG A 55 -6.46 -0.06 -6.09
N GLN A 56 -5.53 0.20 -7.01
CA GLN A 56 -4.49 -0.76 -7.42
C GLN A 56 -3.62 -1.17 -6.22
N HIS A 57 -3.21 -0.22 -5.37
CA HIS A 57 -2.46 -0.52 -4.15
C HIS A 57 -3.26 -1.42 -3.20
N TYR A 58 -4.55 -1.15 -3.02
CA TYR A 58 -5.42 -1.94 -2.15
C TYR A 58 -5.63 -3.35 -2.71
N GLU A 59 -5.89 -3.49 -4.00
CA GLU A 59 -5.99 -4.80 -4.67
C GLU A 59 -4.69 -5.59 -4.54
N PHE A 60 -3.56 -4.92 -4.75
CA PHE A 60 -2.23 -5.50 -4.55
C PHE A 60 -2.06 -6.02 -3.11
N THR A 61 -2.35 -5.17 -2.12
CA THR A 61 -2.27 -5.52 -0.70
C THR A 61 -3.18 -6.69 -0.36
N THR A 62 -4.40 -6.70 -0.92
CA THR A 62 -5.43 -7.73 -0.73
C THR A 62 -5.00 -9.12 -1.18
N GLN A 63 -4.05 -9.21 -2.13
CA GLN A 63 -3.48 -10.49 -2.56
C GLN A 63 -2.64 -11.17 -1.46
N PHE A 64 -2.02 -10.40 -0.57
CA PHE A 64 -1.20 -10.89 0.54
C PHE A 64 -2.01 -11.05 1.83
N TRP A 65 -2.84 -10.06 2.13
CA TRP A 65 -3.73 -10.05 3.28
C TRP A 65 -4.91 -9.12 3.02
N LYS A 66 -6.09 -9.40 3.56
CA LYS A 66 -7.27 -8.54 3.37
C LYS A 66 -7.36 -7.51 4.52
N PRO A 67 -6.81 -6.29 4.39
CA PRO A 67 -6.91 -5.30 5.45
C PRO A 67 -8.36 -4.82 5.60
N THR A 68 -8.76 -4.55 6.84
CA THR A 68 -9.98 -3.76 7.12
C THR A 68 -9.73 -2.28 6.86
N ARG A 69 -10.79 -1.46 6.79
CA ARG A 69 -10.69 0.01 6.65
C ARG A 69 -9.64 0.61 7.61
N GLU A 70 -9.69 0.25 8.88
CA GLU A 70 -8.77 0.74 9.90
C GLU A 70 -7.34 0.22 9.70
N ALA A 71 -7.18 -1.06 9.36
CA ALA A 71 -5.87 -1.66 9.10
C ALA A 71 -5.19 -1.02 7.89
N TYR A 72 -5.94 -0.70 6.84
CA TYR A 72 -5.42 -0.04 5.65
C TYR A 72 -5.00 1.42 5.93
N LYS A 73 -5.80 2.16 6.72
CA LYS A 73 -5.41 3.49 7.22
C LYS A 73 -4.18 3.43 8.12
N ASN A 74 -4.04 2.39 8.95
CA ASN A 74 -2.87 2.19 9.81
C ASN A 74 -1.60 1.86 9.01
N LEU A 75 -1.73 1.07 7.95
CA LEU A 75 -0.65 0.85 6.98
C LEU A 75 -0.20 2.19 6.38
N ALA A 76 -1.16 3.03 5.97
CA ALA A 76 -0.87 4.34 5.42
C ALA A 76 -0.15 5.26 6.42
N LEU A 77 -0.58 5.25 7.70
CA LEU A 77 0.07 6.00 8.79
C LEU A 77 1.55 5.63 8.94
N SER A 78 1.90 4.37 8.65
CA SER A 78 3.29 3.91 8.77
C SER A 78 4.23 4.64 7.81
N TYR A 79 3.72 5.12 6.66
CA TYR A 79 4.49 5.93 5.72
C TYR A 79 4.68 7.39 6.18
N LEU A 80 3.88 7.87 7.13
CA LEU A 80 4.04 9.21 7.74
C LEU A 80 5.04 9.23 8.90
N MET A 81 5.36 8.06 9.45
CA MET A 81 6.27 7.97 10.57
C MET A 81 7.65 8.50 10.16
N PRO A 82 8.33 9.26 11.06
CA PRO A 82 9.66 9.79 10.79
C PRO A 82 10.62 8.62 10.59
N SER A 83 10.96 8.39 9.33
CA SER A 83 11.87 7.36 8.88
C SER A 83 12.66 7.93 7.70
N PRO A 84 13.84 7.39 7.39
CA PRO A 84 14.59 7.81 6.21
C PRO A 84 13.78 7.67 4.91
N TYR A 85 12.73 6.84 4.88
CA TYR A 85 11.77 6.79 3.77
C TYR A 85 10.96 8.07 3.64
N ARG A 86 10.43 8.63 4.74
CA ARG A 86 9.75 9.92 4.68
C ARG A 86 10.67 11.00 4.13
N ASP A 87 11.90 11.10 4.63
CA ASP A 87 12.89 12.07 4.12
C ASP A 87 13.21 11.85 2.63
N SER A 88 13.26 10.59 2.18
CA SER A 88 13.46 10.26 0.76
C SER A 88 12.25 10.72 -0.09
N TYR A 89 11.04 10.53 0.41
CA TYR A 89 9.80 10.94 -0.26
C TYR A 89 9.64 12.47 -0.28
N GLU A 90 9.98 13.17 0.81
CA GLU A 90 10.01 14.65 0.84
C GLU A 90 11.11 15.21 -0.09
N GLY A 91 12.20 14.47 -0.29
CA GLY A 91 13.23 14.80 -1.29
C GLY A 91 12.82 14.55 -2.75
N ILE A 92 11.88 13.64 -3.01
CA ILE A 92 11.30 13.39 -4.35
C ILE A 92 10.27 14.47 -4.68
N ALA A 93 9.33 14.70 -3.78
CA ALA A 93 8.34 15.77 -3.88
C ALA A 93 7.86 16.16 -2.48
N GLU A 94 7.93 17.46 -2.19
CA GLU A 94 7.53 17.99 -0.88
C GLU A 94 6.06 17.61 -0.59
N GLY A 95 5.83 16.95 0.55
CA GLY A 95 4.49 16.51 0.95
C GLY A 95 4.01 15.19 0.34
N LEU A 96 4.82 14.45 -0.42
CA LEU A 96 4.43 13.16 -1.02
C LEU A 96 3.94 12.13 0.00
N GLY A 97 4.62 12.00 1.15
CA GLY A 97 4.19 11.08 2.20
C GLY A 97 2.80 11.42 2.74
N LYS A 98 2.51 12.71 2.96
CA LYS A 98 1.19 13.19 3.39
C LYS A 98 0.14 12.98 2.31
N TYR A 99 0.48 13.29 1.07
CA TYR A 99 -0.40 13.12 -0.08
C TYR A 99 -0.84 11.66 -0.26
N HIS A 100 0.12 10.74 -0.18
CA HIS A 100 -0.13 9.30 -0.28
C HIS A 100 -1.03 8.81 0.85
N TYR A 101 -0.76 9.25 2.08
CA TYR A 101 -1.62 8.97 3.24
C TYR A 101 -3.05 9.47 3.06
N ASP A 102 -3.22 10.75 2.71
CA ASP A 102 -4.55 11.35 2.52
C ASP A 102 -5.33 10.60 1.43
N ALA A 103 -4.68 10.26 0.31
CA ALA A 103 -5.31 9.52 -0.77
C ALA A 103 -5.82 8.15 -0.31
N ILE A 104 -5.00 7.42 0.46
CA ILE A 104 -5.38 6.12 1.03
C ILE A 104 -6.55 6.27 2.01
N VAL A 105 -6.52 7.27 2.89
CA VAL A 105 -7.59 7.50 3.86
C VAL A 105 -8.91 7.81 3.16
N ILE A 106 -8.89 8.69 2.15
CA ILE A 106 -10.08 9.07 1.37
C ILE A 106 -10.65 7.84 0.68
N TRP A 107 -9.80 7.04 0.02
CA TRP A 107 -10.25 5.84 -0.69
C TRP A 107 -10.85 4.83 0.27
N ALA A 108 -10.16 4.56 1.40
CA ALA A 108 -10.61 3.63 2.41
C ALA A 108 -11.95 4.04 3.01
N ASP A 109 -12.20 5.34 3.20
CA ASP A 109 -13.46 5.82 3.75
C ASP A 109 -14.64 5.67 2.78
N ASN A 110 -14.37 5.85 1.49
CA ASN A 110 -15.36 5.77 0.42
C ASN A 110 -15.65 4.34 -0.06
N ASN A 111 -14.68 3.41 0.02
CA ASN A 111 -14.77 2.09 -0.62
C ASN A 111 -14.84 0.89 0.35
N LEU A 112 -14.33 1.01 1.58
CA LEU A 112 -14.29 -0.10 2.57
C LEU A 112 -15.32 0.08 3.67
#